data_AF-A0AAE0SZ78-F1
#
_entry.id   AF-A0AAE0SZ78-F1
#
_cell.length_a   1.000
_cell.length_b   1.000
_cell.length_c   1.000
_cell.angle_alpha   90.00
_cell.angle_beta   90.00
_cell.angle_gamma   90.00
#
_symmetry.space_group_name_H-M   'P 1'
#
loop_
_entity.id
_entity.type
_entity.pdbx_description
1 polymer ?
#
loop_
_entity_poly.entity_id
_entity_poly.type
_entity_poly.pdbx_seq_one_letter_code
_entity_poly.pdbx_strand_id
1 'polypeptide(L)'
;MIFQISNRLYQQWGIRMLDIQSARLESYESSEGAEKVVIDLLAQLLKLGNKLATTPKISLKSTMDTLHEKFPDLLPQQEILHYLLEENDSCMMSPKEYLDLYEKPFDVTLEEDLMWPVPTRLFPYS
;
A
#
# COMPACT_ATOMS: atom_id res chain seq x y z
N MET A 1 -22.58 0.25 9.08
CA MET A 1 -22.89 1.08 7.90
C MET A 1 -21.55 1.54 7.35
N ILE A 2 -20.99 0.82 6.38
CA ILE A 2 -19.62 1.04 5.91
C ILE A 2 -19.68 2.17 4.87
N PHE A 3 -18.98 3.25 5.14
CA PHE A 3 -19.02 4.49 4.37
C PHE A 3 -18.78 4.25 2.87
N GLN A 4 -19.60 4.91 2.07
CA GLN A 4 -19.41 4.97 0.62
C GLN A 4 -18.09 5.66 0.32
N ILE A 5 -17.10 4.87 -0.09
CA ILE A 5 -15.88 5.37 -0.71
C ILE A 5 -16.25 5.76 -2.15
N SER A 6 -16.69 7.01 -2.33
CA SER A 6 -17.07 7.58 -3.64
C SER A 6 -15.93 7.59 -4.66
N ASN A 7 -14.68 7.39 -4.21
CA ASN A 7 -13.51 7.18 -5.04
C ASN A 7 -12.89 5.81 -4.74
N ARG A 8 -13.51 4.72 -5.21
CA ARG A 8 -12.81 3.43 -5.19
C ARG A 8 -11.53 3.56 -6.02
N LEU A 9 -10.37 3.52 -5.35
CA LEU A 9 -9.05 3.50 -6.00
C LEU A 9 -8.88 2.29 -6.94
N TYR A 10 -9.66 1.23 -6.74
CA TYR A 10 -9.64 0.02 -7.55
C TYR A 10 -11.05 -0.38 -7.99
N GLN A 11 -11.21 -0.69 -9.29
CA GLN A 11 -12.49 -1.12 -9.86
C GLN A 11 -13.00 -2.44 -9.24
N GLN A 12 -12.09 -3.28 -8.76
CA GLN A 12 -12.37 -4.56 -8.11
C GLN A 12 -11.39 -4.79 -6.95
N TRP A 13 -11.86 -5.45 -5.89
CA TRP A 13 -11.03 -5.93 -4.80
C TRP A 13 -11.40 -7.40 -4.52
N GLY A 14 -10.43 -8.19 -4.09
CA GLY A 14 -10.64 -9.59 -3.73
C GLY A 14 -9.63 -10.00 -2.68
N ILE A 15 -10.05 -10.92 -1.81
CA ILE A 15 -9.20 -11.51 -0.78
C ILE A 15 -9.19 -13.02 -0.96
N ARG A 16 -8.02 -13.63 -0.75
CA ARG A 16 -7.84 -15.07 -0.75
C ARG A 16 -6.80 -15.42 0.30
N MET A 17 -7.15 -16.32 1.21
CA MET A 17 -6.21 -16.88 2.16
C MET A 17 -5.52 -18.08 1.51
N LEU A 18 -4.20 -18.13 1.64
CA LEU A 18 -3.38 -19.27 1.23
C LEU A 18 -3.03 -20.05 2.50
N ASP A 19 -3.33 -21.33 2.52
CA ASP A 19 -2.96 -22.22 3.64
C ASP A 19 -1.51 -22.65 3.46
N ILE A 20 -0.59 -21.77 3.89
CA ILE A 20 0.85 -22.00 3.82
C ILE A 20 1.31 -22.37 5.22
N GLN A 21 1.88 -23.56 5.37
CA GLN A 21 2.52 -23.96 6.61
C GLN A 21 3.78 -23.12 6.81
N SER A 22 3.73 -22.18 7.75
CA SER A 22 4.91 -21.41 8.14
C SER A 22 5.94 -22.38 8.73
N ALA A 23 7.14 -22.42 8.15
CA ALA A 23 8.31 -22.83 8.94
C ALA A 23 8.36 -21.92 10.17
N ARG A 24 8.82 -22.44 11.32
CA ARG A 24 8.95 -21.68 12.58
C ARG A 24 9.44 -20.26 12.28
N LEU A 25 8.74 -19.24 12.77
CA LEU A 25 9.24 -17.86 12.76
C LEU A 25 10.57 -17.85 13.51
N GLU A 26 11.67 -17.94 12.77
CA GLU A 26 12.95 -17.52 13.31
C GLU A 26 12.97 -15.98 13.19
N SER A 27 13.56 -15.31 14.17
CA SER A 27 13.67 -13.86 14.14
C SER A 27 14.49 -13.47 12.90
N TYR A 28 13.83 -12.85 11.92
CA TYR A 28 14.50 -12.35 10.73
C TYR A 28 15.28 -11.09 11.10
N GLU A 29 16.60 -11.23 11.17
CA GLU A 29 17.51 -10.09 11.28
C GLU A 29 17.97 -9.70 9.87
N SER A 30 17.47 -8.57 9.37
CA SER A 30 17.95 -8.00 8.12
C SER A 30 19.31 -7.35 8.33
N SER A 31 20.31 -7.70 7.50
CA SER A 31 21.55 -6.91 7.40
C SER A 31 21.35 -5.59 6.65
N GLU A 32 20.21 -5.44 5.97
CA GLU A 32 19.84 -4.29 5.16
C GLU A 32 18.74 -3.45 5.83
N GLY A 33 18.64 -2.15 5.52
CA GLY A 33 17.59 -1.29 6.08
C GLY A 33 16.19 -1.68 5.61
N ALA A 34 15.16 -1.38 6.40
CA ALA A 34 13.77 -1.75 6.08
C ALA A 34 13.28 -1.19 4.72
N GLU A 35 13.74 -0.01 4.30
CA GLU A 35 13.42 0.54 2.97
C GLU A 35 13.81 -0.44 1.85
N LYS A 36 14.99 -1.05 1.94
CA LYS A 36 15.48 -1.99 0.94
C LYS A 36 14.64 -3.27 0.92
N VAL A 37 14.30 -3.77 2.11
CA VAL A 37 13.39 -4.91 2.30
C VAL A 37 12.03 -4.62 1.66
N VAL A 38 11.46 -3.42 1.86
CA VAL A 38 10.19 -2.99 1.25
C VAL A 38 10.29 -2.93 -0.27
N ILE A 39 11.36 -2.35 -0.80
CA ILE A 39 11.58 -2.28 -2.26
C ILE A 39 11.62 -3.68 -2.87
N ASP A 40 12.34 -4.61 -2.25
CA ASP A 40 12.48 -5.97 -2.75
C ASP A 40 11.16 -6.74 -2.66
N LEU A 41 10.40 -6.55 -1.58
CA LEU A 41 9.05 -7.08 -1.41
C LEU A 41 8.10 -6.56 -2.51
N LEU A 42 8.12 -5.26 -2.77
CA LEU A 42 7.31 -4.65 -3.84
C LEU A 42 7.72 -5.19 -5.21
N ALA A 43 9.02 -5.36 -5.47
CA ALA A 43 9.51 -5.94 -6.72
C ALA A 43 9.04 -7.40 -6.89
N GLN A 44 9.03 -8.21 -5.82
CA GLN A 44 8.48 -9.57 -5.83
C GLN A 44 6.97 -9.56 -6.14
N LEU A 45 6.20 -8.71 -5.47
CA LEU A 45 4.76 -8.58 -5.70
C LEU A 45 4.42 -8.09 -7.11
N LEU A 46 5.22 -7.19 -7.68
CA LEU A 46 5.07 -6.74 -9.07
C LEU A 46 5.35 -7.86 -10.06
N LYS A 47 6.40 -8.67 -9.83
CA LYS A 47 6.70 -9.85 -10.64
C LYS A 47 5.56 -10.87 -10.57
N LEU A 48 5.01 -11.11 -9.37
CA LEU A 48 3.84 -11.96 -9.16
C LEU A 48 2.62 -11.44 -9.92
N GLY A 49 2.32 -10.15 -9.79
CA GLY A 49 1.23 -9.48 -10.50
C GLY A 49 1.35 -9.63 -12.01
N ASN A 50 2.56 -9.51 -12.57
CA ASN A 50 2.82 -9.72 -13.99
C ASN A 50 2.56 -11.18 -14.43
N LYS A 51 2.97 -12.16 -13.61
CA LYS A 51 2.67 -13.59 -13.87
C LYS A 51 1.16 -13.86 -13.84
N LEU A 52 0.44 -13.25 -12.89
CA LEU A 52 -1.00 -13.39 -12.79
C LEU A 52 -1.73 -12.70 -13.97
N ALA A 53 -1.27 -11.52 -14.38
CA ALA A 53 -1.83 -10.78 -15.50
C ALA A 53 -1.65 -11.50 -16.85
N THR A 54 -0.54 -12.22 -17.01
CA THR A 54 -0.25 -13.02 -18.22
C THR A 54 -0.90 -14.42 -18.19
N THR A 55 -1.45 -14.85 -17.05
CA THR A 55 -2.12 -16.14 -16.92
C THR A 55 -3.51 -16.11 -17.59
N PRO A 56 -3.86 -17.10 -18.44
CA PRO A 56 -5.18 -17.17 -19.06
C PRO A 56 -6.31 -17.14 -18.02
N LYS A 57 -7.40 -16.41 -18.28
CA LYS A 57 -8.53 -16.27 -17.33
C LYS A 57 -9.11 -17.60 -16.87
N ILE A 58 -9.12 -18.61 -17.74
CA ILE A 58 -9.62 -19.96 -17.46
C ILE A 58 -8.75 -20.68 -16.42
N SER A 59 -7.44 -20.46 -16.44
CA SER A 59 -6.48 -21.07 -15.51
C SER A 59 -6.11 -20.17 -14.33
N LEU A 60 -6.60 -18.92 -14.29
CA LEU A 60 -6.28 -17.98 -13.23
C LEU A 60 -6.73 -18.48 -11.86
N LYS A 61 -7.97 -18.99 -11.77
CA LYS A 61 -8.52 -19.50 -10.50
C LYS A 61 -7.67 -20.63 -9.93
N SER A 62 -7.36 -21.64 -10.75
CA SER A 62 -6.54 -22.77 -10.32
C SER A 62 -5.10 -22.38 -10.01
N THR A 63 -4.53 -21.43 -10.76
CA THR A 63 -3.19 -20.88 -10.50
C THR A 63 -3.14 -20.10 -9.19
N MET A 64 -4.22 -19.39 -8.83
CA MET A 64 -4.35 -18.74 -7.53
C MET A 64 -4.51 -19.75 -6.38
N ASP A 65 -5.17 -20.89 -6.63
CA ASP A 65 -5.32 -21.95 -5.63
C ASP A 65 -3.97 -22.63 -5.31
N THR A 66 -3.11 -22.82 -6.33
CA THR A 66 -1.77 -23.43 -6.20
C THR A 66 -0.62 -22.42 -6.29
N LEU A 67 -0.85 -21.19 -5.84
CA LEU A 67 0.11 -20.10 -6.00
C LEU A 67 1.44 -20.38 -5.28
N HIS A 68 1.36 -21.00 -4.11
CA HIS A 68 2.50 -21.40 -3.29
C HIS A 68 3.33 -22.53 -3.93
N GLU A 69 2.71 -23.41 -4.72
CA GLU A 69 3.42 -24.47 -5.44
C GLU A 69 4.08 -23.92 -6.71
N LYS A 70 3.40 -23.02 -7.42
CA LYS A 70 3.84 -22.51 -8.72
C LYS A 70 4.88 -21.41 -8.62
N PHE A 71 4.74 -20.53 -7.64
CA PHE A 71 5.58 -19.34 -7.49
C PHE A 71 5.96 -19.10 -6.01
N PRO A 72 6.58 -20.08 -5.33
CA PRO A 72 6.98 -19.94 -3.92
C PRO A 72 7.89 -18.72 -3.70
N ASP A 73 8.84 -18.49 -4.61
CA ASP A 73 9.84 -17.41 -4.49
C ASP A 73 9.26 -16.00 -4.70
N LEU A 74 8.03 -15.89 -5.21
CA LEU A 74 7.36 -14.61 -5.44
C LEU A 74 6.38 -14.26 -4.33
N LEU A 75 6.16 -15.17 -3.39
CA LEU A 75 5.33 -14.92 -2.22
C LEU A 75 6.17 -14.33 -1.10
N PRO A 76 5.69 -13.25 -0.45
CA PRO A 76 6.28 -12.75 0.78
C PRO A 76 6.43 -13.86 1.81
N GLN A 77 7.62 -13.98 2.39
CA GLN A 77 7.85 -14.86 3.54
C GLN A 77 7.24 -14.22 4.79
N GLN A 78 6.64 -15.05 5.65
CA GLN A 78 5.96 -14.59 6.86
C GLN A 78 6.90 -13.85 7.82
N GLU A 79 8.16 -14.27 7.89
CA GLU A 79 9.18 -13.66 8.75
C GLU A 79 9.52 -12.23 8.31
N ILE A 80 9.60 -11.97 7.01
CA ILE A 80 9.83 -10.63 6.44
C ILE A 80 8.65 -9.72 6.76
N LEU A 81 7.42 -10.23 6.61
CA LEU A 81 6.22 -9.49 6.98
C LEU A 81 6.18 -9.19 8.48
N HIS A 82 6.60 -10.13 9.32
CA HIS A 82 6.67 -9.94 10.75
C HIS A 82 7.70 -8.86 11.12
N TYR A 83 8.92 -8.96 10.57
CA TYR A 83 9.97 -7.95 10.73
C TYR A 83 9.50 -6.54 10.38
N LEU A 84 8.79 -6.37 9.25
CA LEU A 84 8.27 -5.07 8.84
C LEU A 84 7.11 -4.56 9.72
N LEU A 85 6.39 -5.45 10.39
CA LEU A 85 5.24 -5.11 11.24
C LEU A 85 5.59 -5.01 12.73
N GLU A 86 6.80 -5.37 13.14
CA GLU A 86 7.25 -5.19 14.51
C GLU A 86 7.29 -3.69 14.87
N GLU A 87 6.73 -3.35 16.03
CA GLU A 87 6.39 -1.98 16.49
C GLU A 87 7.59 -1.01 16.62
N ASN A 88 8.81 -1.43 16.27
CA ASN A 88 10.04 -0.64 16.49
C ASN A 88 10.63 -0.03 15.21
N ASP A 89 10.13 -0.34 14.01
CA ASP A 89 10.63 0.27 12.78
C ASP A 89 9.69 1.37 12.25
N SER A 90 10.18 2.61 12.24
CA SER A 90 9.49 3.83 11.77
C SER A 90 9.09 3.83 10.29
N CYS A 91 9.47 2.80 9.54
CA CYS A 91 9.20 2.68 8.10
C CYS A 91 7.72 2.42 7.78
N MET A 92 6.96 1.77 8.68
CA MET A 92 5.59 1.37 8.42
C MET A 92 4.57 2.24 9.15
N MET A 93 3.53 2.63 8.41
CA MET A 93 2.38 3.35 8.95
C MET A 93 1.34 2.36 9.45
N SER A 94 0.78 2.60 10.64
CA SER A 94 -0.33 1.79 11.14
C SER A 94 -1.59 1.98 10.28
N PRO A 95 -2.51 0.99 10.23
CA PRO A 95 -3.78 1.15 9.52
C PRO A 95 -4.58 2.38 9.97
N LYS A 96 -4.47 2.75 11.26
CA LYS A 96 -5.12 3.94 11.82
C LYS A 96 -4.50 5.22 11.25
N GLU A 97 -3.18 5.34 11.26
CA GLU A 97 -2.49 6.51 10.70
C GLU A 97 -2.75 6.65 9.19
N TYR A 98 -2.83 5.52 8.48
CA TYR A 98 -3.18 5.51 7.06
C TYR A 98 -4.59 6.06 6.82
N LEU A 99 -5.59 5.61 7.60
CA LEU A 99 -6.95 6.16 7.50
C LEU A 99 -7.00 7.64 7.88
N ASP A 100 -6.34 8.01 8.98
CA ASP A 100 -6.26 9.40 9.45
C ASP A 100 -5.65 10.33 8.39
N LEU A 101 -4.70 9.85 7.57
CA LEU A 101 -4.11 10.62 6.47
C LEU A 101 -5.13 11.02 5.40
N TYR A 102 -6.09 10.15 5.08
CA TYR A 102 -7.13 10.42 4.07
C TYR A 102 -8.39 11.07 4.65
N GLU A 103 -8.66 10.86 5.94
CA GLU A 103 -9.81 11.46 6.62
C GLU A 103 -9.53 12.89 7.11
N LYS A 104 -8.26 13.25 7.34
CA LYS A 104 -7.89 14.62 7.71
C LYS A 104 -8.05 15.54 6.49
N PRO A 105 -8.76 16.68 6.65
CA PRO A 105 -8.79 17.69 5.60
C PRO A 105 -7.36 18.14 5.31
N PHE A 106 -6.99 18.11 4.04
CA PHE A 106 -5.72 18.60 3.54
C PHE A 106 -5.73 20.13 3.61
N ASP A 107 -5.46 20.66 4.81
CA ASP A 107 -5.40 22.11 5.07
C ASP A 107 -4.02 22.63 4.66
N VAL A 108 -3.76 22.61 3.36
CA VAL A 108 -2.60 23.28 2.79
C VAL A 108 -3.06 24.64 2.33
N THR A 109 -2.67 25.68 3.06
CA THR A 109 -2.83 27.06 2.61
C THR A 109 -1.94 27.25 1.39
N LEU A 110 -2.55 27.44 0.22
CA LEU A 110 -1.80 27.80 -0.98
C LEU A 110 -1.35 29.26 -0.85
N GLU A 111 -0.18 29.61 -1.38
CA GLU A 111 0.27 31.01 -1.39
C GLU A 111 -0.75 31.94 -2.08
N GLU A 112 -1.51 31.40 -3.03
CA GLU A 112 -2.60 32.10 -3.73
C GLU A 112 -3.78 32.43 -2.79
N ASP A 113 -4.07 31.58 -1.81
CA ASP A 113 -5.12 31.81 -0.80
C ASP A 113 -4.74 32.95 0.15
N LEU A 114 -3.45 33.25 0.29
CA LEU A 114 -2.92 34.38 1.07
C LEU A 114 -2.99 35.72 0.31
N MET A 115 -3.25 35.69 -1.00
CA MET A 115 -3.37 36.90 -1.84
C MET A 115 -4.81 37.40 -1.99
N TRP A 116 -5.79 36.73 -1.36
CA TRP A 116 -7.19 37.11 -1.41
C TRP A 116 -7.66 37.82 -0.12
N PRO A 117 -8.50 38.87 -0.21
CA PRO A 117 -8.93 39.55 -1.43
C PRO A 117 -7.85 40.45 -2.03
N VAL A 118 -7.80 40.48 -3.36
CA VAL A 118 -6.96 41.43 -4.12
C VAL A 118 -7.30 42.84 -3.64
N PRO A 119 -6.31 43.65 -3.18
CA PRO A 119 -6.56 45.03 -2.78
C PRO A 119 -7.17 45.80 -3.94
N THR A 120 -8.49 46.03 -3.89
CA THR A 120 -9.17 46.87 -4.87
C THR A 120 -8.75 48.29 -4.55
N ARG A 121 -7.98 48.94 -5.44
CA ARG A 121 -7.59 50.34 -5.26
C ARG A 121 -8.85 51.20 -5.25
N LEU A 122 -9.34 51.53 -4.06
CA LEU A 122 -10.30 52.60 -3.82
C LEU A 122 -9.56 53.93 -4.02
N PHE A 123 -9.25 54.29 -5.26
CA PHE A 123 -8.87 55.66 -5.56
C PHE A 123 -10.11 56.54 -5.40
N PRO A 124 -10.06 57.65 -4.64
CA PRO A 124 -11.06 58.69 -4.79
C PRO A 124 -10.81 59.42 -6.11
N TYR A 125 -11.82 59.48 -6.98
CA TYR A 125 -11.88 60.49 -8.03
C TYR A 125 -12.01 61.85 -7.35
N SER A 126 -10.98 62.68 -7.47
CA SER A 126 -11.00 64.12 -7.17
C SER A 126 -11.64 64.89 -8.31
#